data_AF-A0A9X2DUZ1-F1
#
_entry.id   AF-A0A9X2DUZ1-F1
#
_cell.length_a   1.000
_cell.length_b   1.000
_cell.length_c   1.000
_cell.angle_alpha   90.00
_cell.angle_beta   90.00
_cell.angle_gamma   90.00
#
_symmetry.space_group_name_H-M   'P 1'
#
loop_
_entity.id
_entity.type
_entity.pdbx_description
1 polymer ?
#
loop_
_entity_poly.entity_id
_entity_poly.type
_entity_poly.pdbx_seq_one_letter_code
_entity_poly.pdbx_strand_id
1 'polypeptide(L)'
;DPTAHAEIVALRDAATARGDWQLTGCTLVVTLEPCVMCAGAILAARLDRVVFGAWDEKAGAVGSLHDLLRDRRHTHVTEVYPGLRAPESTSLLLDFFRARR
;
A
#
# COMPACT_ATOMS: atom_id res chain seq x y z
N ASP A 1 4.91 15.95 -8.17
CA ASP A 1 5.75 15.02 -7.39
C ASP A 1 5.42 13.60 -7.83
N PRO A 2 6.34 12.89 -8.50
CA PRO A 2 6.10 11.52 -8.98
C PRO A 2 6.02 10.47 -7.86
N THR A 3 6.38 10.82 -6.62
CA THR A 3 6.34 9.93 -5.45
C THR A 3 5.07 10.13 -4.60
N ALA A 4 4.21 11.09 -4.96
CA ALA A 4 3.02 11.46 -4.20
C ALA A 4 1.86 10.45 -4.34
N HIS A 5 2.16 9.17 -4.20
CA HIS A 5 1.17 8.11 -4.06
C HIS A 5 0.48 8.21 -2.71
N ALA A 6 -0.76 7.71 -2.62
CA ALA A 6 -1.59 7.82 -1.42
C ALA A 6 -0.90 7.21 -0.19
N GLU A 7 -0.22 6.09 -0.36
CA GLU A 7 0.53 5.40 0.69
C GLU A 7 1.67 6.27 1.21
N ILE A 8 2.43 6.91 0.32
CA ILE A 8 3.55 7.78 0.70
C ILE A 8 3.06 8.99 1.49
N VAL A 9 1.95 9.61 1.05
CA VAL A 9 1.33 10.73 1.76
C VAL A 9 0.86 10.27 3.14
N ALA A 10 0.14 9.15 3.23
CA ALA A 10 -0.37 8.63 4.48
C ALA A 10 0.75 8.27 5.49
N LEU A 11 1.86 7.68 5.02
CA LEU A 11 3.02 7.37 5.85
C LEU A 11 3.67 8.64 6.41
N ARG A 12 3.82 9.68 5.59
CA ARG A 12 4.39 10.99 6.00
C ARG A 12 3.51 11.66 7.05
N ASP A 13 2.21 11.67 6.83
CA ASP A 13 1.24 12.26 7.75
C ASP A 13 1.21 11.50 9.08
N ALA A 14 1.22 10.17 9.04
CA ALA A 14 1.29 9.33 10.24
C ALA A 14 2.59 9.54 11.03
N ALA A 15 3.73 9.61 10.35
CA ALA A 15 5.02 9.85 11.00
C ALA A 15 5.07 11.22 11.68
N THR A 16 4.53 12.24 11.01
CA THR A 16 4.40 13.59 11.58
C THR A 16 3.50 13.59 12.81
N ALA A 17 2.34 12.93 12.74
CA ALA A 17 1.39 12.85 13.85
C ALA A 17 1.95 12.08 15.06
N ARG A 18 2.77 11.04 14.84
CA ARG A 18 3.44 10.28 15.91
C ARG A 18 4.69 10.97 16.45
N GLY A 19 5.29 11.88 15.68
CA GLY A 19 6.61 12.43 15.98
C GLY A 19 7.74 11.40 15.84
N ASP A 20 7.51 10.32 15.08
CA ASP A 20 8.45 9.21 14.88
C ASP A 20 8.28 8.65 13.47
N TRP A 21 9.38 8.22 12.85
CA TRP A 21 9.37 7.58 11.54
C TRP A 21 8.95 6.11 11.59
N GLN A 22 9.11 5.46 12.75
CA GLN A 22 8.62 4.09 12.95
C GLN A 22 7.12 4.11 13.17
N LEU A 23 6.39 3.31 12.40
CA LEU A 23 4.94 3.18 12.45
C LEU A 23 4.52 1.79 12.93
N THR A 24 5.33 1.16 13.79
CA THR A 24 4.95 -0.07 14.49
C THR A 24 3.67 0.15 15.29
N GLY A 25 2.78 -0.85 15.28
CA GLY A 25 1.43 -0.80 15.81
C GLY A 25 0.40 -0.18 14.85
N CYS A 26 0.82 0.42 13.73
CA CYS A 26 -0.11 1.00 12.76
C CYS A 26 -0.54 -0.01 11.68
N THR A 27 -1.73 0.24 11.12
CA THR A 27 -2.27 -0.47 9.95
C THR A 27 -2.49 0.55 8.84
N LEU A 28 -1.92 0.31 7.66
CA LEU A 28 -2.20 1.07 6.45
C LEU A 28 -3.35 0.41 5.69
N VAL A 29 -4.37 1.18 5.33
CA VAL A 29 -5.49 0.74 4.48
C VAL A 29 -5.45 1.53 3.18
N VAL A 30 -5.40 0.84 2.04
CA VAL A 30 -5.32 1.45 0.71
C VAL A 30 -6.29 0.77 -0.27
N THR A 31 -6.89 1.52 -1.20
CA THR A 31 -7.93 0.95 -2.08
C THR A 31 -7.38 0.10 -3.22
N LEU A 32 -6.12 0.28 -3.60
CA LEU A 32 -5.43 -0.47 -4.66
C LEU A 32 -4.14 -1.07 -4.10
N GLU A 33 -3.73 -2.22 -4.61
CA GLU A 33 -2.48 -2.87 -4.23
C GLU A 33 -1.27 -1.93 -4.37
N PRO A 34 -0.40 -1.83 -3.35
CA PRO A 34 0.78 -0.98 -3.40
C PRO A 34 1.77 -1.37 -4.51
N CYS A 35 2.34 -0.36 -5.18
CA CYS A 35 3.44 -0.57 -6.13
C CYS A 35 4.79 -0.80 -5.42
N VAL A 36 5.84 -1.11 -6.18
CA VAL A 36 7.20 -1.37 -5.66
C VAL A 36 7.71 -0.27 -4.74
N MET A 37 7.52 0.99 -5.14
CA MET A 37 7.94 2.15 -4.34
C MET A 37 7.23 2.19 -2.98
N CYS A 38 5.89 2.05 -2.99
CA CYS A 38 5.08 2.09 -1.79
C CYS A 38 5.36 0.90 -0.88
N ALA A 39 5.52 -0.31 -1.43
CA ALA A 39 5.90 -1.50 -0.67
C ALA A 39 7.26 -1.33 0.03
N GLY A 40 8.26 -0.77 -0.66
CA GLY A 40 9.54 -0.43 -0.04
C GLY A 40 9.41 0.60 1.08
N ALA A 41 8.56 1.61 0.91
CA ALA A 41 8.30 2.62 1.94
C ALA A 41 7.59 2.04 3.18
N ILE A 42 6.64 1.12 2.98
CA ILE A 42 5.96 0.39 4.06
C ILE A 42 6.96 -0.39 4.92
N LEU A 43 7.89 -1.12 4.27
CA LEU A 43 8.96 -1.85 4.96
C LEU A 43 9.89 -0.89 5.71
N ALA A 44 10.27 0.22 5.07
CA ALA A 44 11.12 1.23 5.69
C ALA A 44 10.45 1.88 6.91
N ALA A 45 9.12 2.07 6.87
CA ALA A 45 8.35 2.66 7.97
C ALA A 45 8.00 1.66 9.10
N ARG A 46 8.38 0.38 8.99
CA ARG A 46 8.10 -0.65 10.01
C ARG A 46 6.60 -0.84 10.31
N LEU A 47 5.77 -0.72 9.28
CA LEU A 47 4.33 -0.98 9.43
C LEU A 47 4.07 -2.44 9.75
N ASP A 48 3.19 -2.69 10.72
CA ASP A 48 2.84 -4.07 11.10
C ASP A 48 1.84 -4.68 10.14
N ARG A 49 0.96 -3.86 9.55
CA ARG A 49 -0.12 -4.36 8.72
C ARG A 49 -0.44 -3.46 7.53
N VAL A 50 -0.69 -4.11 6.39
CA VAL A 50 -1.24 -3.51 5.19
C VAL A 50 -2.51 -4.24 4.81
N VAL A 51 -3.57 -3.47 4.59
CA VAL A 51 -4.85 -3.94 4.08
C VAL A 51 -5.11 -3.25 2.76
N PHE A 52 -5.42 -4.01 1.70
CA PHE A 52 -5.76 -3.39 0.42
C PHE A 52 -7.00 -3.97 -0.24
N GLY A 53 -7.62 -3.16 -1.11
CA GLY A 53 -8.85 -3.51 -1.81
C GLY A 53 -8.62 -4.27 -3.12
N ALA A 54 -8.51 -3.53 -4.22
CA ALA A 54 -8.31 -4.09 -5.55
C ALA A 54 -6.86 -4.52 -5.78
N TRP A 55 -6.68 -5.57 -6.58
CA TRP A 55 -5.37 -6.02 -7.09
C TRP A 55 -4.90 -5.12 -8.23
N ASP A 56 -3.58 -4.96 -8.38
CA ASP A 56 -2.97 -4.25 -9.50
C ASP A 56 -2.11 -5.19 -10.34
N GLU A 57 -2.72 -5.78 -11.36
CA GLU A 57 -2.04 -6.71 -12.29
C GLU A 57 -0.91 -6.06 -13.09
N LYS A 58 -0.84 -4.72 -13.15
CA LYS A 58 0.14 -3.98 -13.97
C LYS A 58 1.34 -3.48 -13.17
N ALA A 59 1.19 -3.23 -11.88
CA ALA A 59 2.23 -2.61 -11.06
C ALA A 59 2.30 -3.11 -9.60
N GLY A 60 1.39 -3.99 -9.18
CA GLY A 60 1.26 -4.46 -7.80
C GLY A 60 2.48 -5.23 -7.32
N ALA A 61 2.95 -4.88 -6.12
CA ALA A 61 4.18 -5.43 -5.52
C ALA A 61 3.95 -6.16 -4.19
N VAL A 62 2.69 -6.49 -3.88
CA VAL A 62 2.29 -7.18 -2.64
C VAL A 62 1.58 -8.52 -2.94
N GLY A 63 1.67 -8.98 -4.19
CA GLY A 63 1.28 -10.31 -4.64
C GLY A 63 1.01 -10.41 -6.15
N SER A 64 0.77 -9.31 -6.87
CA SER A 64 0.51 -9.38 -8.33
C SER A 64 1.77 -9.63 -9.17
N LEU A 65 2.71 -8.68 -9.24
CA LEU A 65 3.97 -8.85 -9.98
C LEU A 65 5.14 -9.23 -9.08
N HIS A 66 5.15 -8.65 -7.88
CA HIS A 66 6.12 -8.93 -6.84
C HIS A 66 5.39 -9.18 -5.52
N ASP A 67 6.10 -9.78 -4.57
CA ASP A 67 5.58 -9.97 -3.21
C ASP A 67 6.62 -9.51 -2.19
N LEU A 68 6.90 -8.20 -2.20
CA LEU A 68 8.01 -7.62 -1.47
C LEU A 68 7.77 -7.67 0.05
N LEU A 69 6.55 -7.39 0.50
CA LEU A 69 6.27 -7.33 1.95
C LEU A 69 6.41 -8.69 2.65
N ARG A 70 6.28 -9.79 1.91
CA ARG A 70 6.36 -11.17 2.43
C ARG A 70 7.68 -11.86 2.07
N ASP A 71 8.66 -11.14 1.54
CA ASP A 71 9.99 -11.70 1.31
C ASP A 71 10.69 -11.99 2.64
N ARG A 72 11.07 -13.25 2.83
CA ARG A 72 11.65 -13.79 4.07
C ARG A 72 13.03 -13.19 4.42
N ARG A 73 13.66 -12.47 3.48
CA ARG A 73 14.95 -11.81 3.69
C ARG A 73 14.82 -10.49 4.46
N HIS A 74 13.61 -9.98 4.63
CA HIS A 74 13.38 -8.77 5.42
C HIS A 74 13.44 -9.05 6.93
N THR A 75 13.95 -8.07 7.68
CA THR A 75 14.08 -8.15 9.14
C THR A 75 12.79 -7.80 9.88
N HIS A 76 11.87 -7.10 9.21
CA HIS A 76 10.55 -6.75 9.71
C HIS A 76 9.51 -7.45 8.85
N VAL A 77 8.48 -8.01 9.49
CA VAL A 77 7.41 -8.74 8.80
C VAL A 77 6.15 -7.89 8.86
N THR A 78 5.65 -7.49 7.70
CA THR A 78 4.37 -6.80 7.57
C THR A 78 3.29 -7.81 7.18
N GLU A 79 2.23 -7.89 7.97
CA GLU A 79 1.05 -8.69 7.65
C GLU A 79 0.27 -8.07 6.48
N VAL A 80 -0.17 -8.90 5.55
CA VAL A 80 -0.89 -8.46 4.34
C VAL A 80 -2.29 -9.05 4.33
N TYR A 81 -3.29 -8.17 4.20
CA TYR A 81 -4.71 -8.54 4.07
C TYR A 81 -5.26 -7.98 2.75
N PRO A 82 -5.31 -8.81 1.69
CA PRO A 82 -5.82 -8.38 0.39
C PRO A 82 -7.35 -8.45 0.33
N GLY A 83 -7.95 -7.76 -0.64
CA GLY A 83 -9.33 -7.97 -1.06
C GLY A 83 -10.40 -7.20 -0.27
N LEU A 84 -10.03 -6.28 0.62
CA LEU A 84 -11.01 -5.53 1.43
C LEU A 84 -11.85 -4.61 0.52
N ARG A 85 -13.14 -4.95 0.34
CA ARG A 85 -14.03 -4.20 -0.56
C ARG A 85 -13.45 -4.09 -1.97
N ALA A 86 -12.86 -5.18 -2.47
CA ALA A 86 -12.26 -5.23 -3.80
C ALA A 86 -13.25 -4.85 -4.92
N PRO A 87 -14.51 -5.31 -4.93
CA PRO A 87 -15.47 -4.91 -5.96
C PRO A 87 -15.68 -3.39 -6.04
N GLU A 88 -15.84 -2.73 -4.89
CA GLU A 88 -16.04 -1.29 -4.83
C GLU A 88 -14.78 -0.52 -5.20
N SER A 89 -13.63 -0.99 -4.73
CA SER A 89 -12.34 -0.37 -5.05
C SER A 89 -12.02 -0.44 -6.55
N THR A 90 -12.30 -1.59 -7.19
CA THR A 90 -12.20 -1.77 -8.64
C THR A 90 -13.18 -0.86 -9.39
N SER A 91 -14.43 -0.75 -8.92
CA SER A 91 -15.42 0.13 -9.54
C SER A 91 -14.94 1.58 -9.57
N LEU A 92 -14.42 2.09 -8.45
CA LEU A 92 -13.89 3.47 -8.37
C LEU A 92 -12.79 3.73 -9.40
N LEU A 93 -11.87 2.78 -9.56
CA LEU A 93 -10.77 2.89 -10.52
C LEU A 93 -11.29 2.87 -11.97
N LEU A 94 -12.20 1.96 -12.29
CA LEU A 94 -12.79 1.85 -13.63
C LEU A 94 -13.60 3.09 -14.00
N ASP A 95 -14.41 3.61 -13.08
CA ASP A 95 -15.24 4.78 -13.31
C ASP A 95 -14.37 6.04 -13.53
N PHE A 96 -13.27 6.18 -12.78
CA PHE A 96 -12.29 7.25 -12.98
C PHE A 96 -11.71 7.28 -14.40
N PHE A 97 -11.32 6.12 -14.94
CA PHE A 97 -10.73 6.03 -16.27
C PHE A 97 -11.79 6.13 -17.37
N ARG A 98 -12.98 5.56 -17.19
CA ARG A 98 -14.09 5.70 -18.14
C ARG A 98 -14.44 7.16 -18.40
N ALA A 99 -14.47 8.00 -17.36
CA ALA A 99 -14.77 9.42 -17.48
C ALA A 99 -13.69 10.26 -18.21
N ARG A 100 -12.52 9.68 -18.51
CA ARG A 100 -11.36 10.35 -19.14
C ARG A 100 -10.98 9.76 -20.50
N ARG A 101 -11.81 8.84 -21.01
CA ARG A 101 -11.65 8.24 -22.32
C ARG A 101 -12.37 9.03 -23.40
#